data_AF-A0A482VM79-F1
#
_entry.id   AF-A0A482VM79-F1
#
_cell.length_a   1.000
_cell.length_b   1.000
_cell.length_c   1.000
_cell.angle_alpha   90.00
_cell.angle_beta   90.00
_cell.angle_gamma   90.00
#
_symmetry.space_group_name_H-M   'P 1'
#
loop_
_entity.id
_entity.type
_entity.pdbx_description
1 polymer ?
#
loop_
_entity_poly.entity_id
_entity_poly.type
_entity_poly.pdbx_seq_one_letter_code
_entity_poly.pdbx_strand_id
1 'polypeptide(L)'
;YYWRDYNGKIPEDALPGGKDANGKNVYIGQIYVHDFGLFIGTIFQGKPEIEFSCYGIRKTDNTSVIKILCTKHKESFSWLPTTSKKLHTDTIDRHAVVGGYNSKEGGIYNIARTMHEGSIQIGPTNSFTPGTAYFYFVYNNKHHITIGETTTAKFLKTPSQEVKIPTVKMSISPRSTSTSSILCTRHKESFRWVPTTSRTLHTDTIEQHAVVGGYNGTEGGIYNIAHYYWRDYSGKIPEDALPGGKDANGNDVYIAQIYVHDYGLSVGTIFQGKTEIEFSCYGIRKTDSNSIKRILCTEHKDNFRWLPTTSKTLHLDTLDKHAVVGGYNGRDGRIYNIGRVMHEGSIQIGGITSGVIELAYFYFVYNNKHFLTIENYEVLIYDNVYDVNTE
;
A
#
# COMPACT_ATOMS: atom_id res chain seq x y z
N TYR A 1 4.28 -8.83 7.91
CA TYR A 1 4.35 -8.16 9.23
C TYR A 1 2.94 -8.05 9.78
N TYR A 2 2.79 -7.73 11.07
CA TYR A 2 1.49 -7.56 11.72
C TYR A 2 1.63 -6.64 12.94
N TRP A 3 0.50 -6.16 13.46
CA TRP A 3 0.44 -5.23 14.59
C TRP A 3 -0.12 -5.95 15.82
N ARG A 4 0.55 -5.82 16.98
CA ARG A 4 0.08 -6.31 18.28
C ARG A 4 -0.18 -5.16 19.22
N ASP A 5 -1.10 -5.33 20.17
CA ASP A 5 -1.30 -4.31 21.20
C ASP A 5 -0.05 -4.14 22.06
N TYR A 6 0.31 -2.89 22.31
CA TYR A 6 1.46 -2.52 23.12
C TYR A 6 0.99 -2.05 24.49
N ASN A 7 1.30 -2.84 25.51
CA ASN A 7 0.96 -2.58 26.91
C ASN A 7 2.19 -2.19 27.75
N GLY A 8 3.23 -1.63 27.12
CA GLY A 8 4.51 -1.33 27.76
C GLY A 8 5.54 -2.47 27.72
N LYS A 9 5.14 -3.68 27.30
CA LYS A 9 6.06 -4.81 27.09
C LYS A 9 6.39 -4.97 25.60
N ILE A 10 7.66 -5.24 25.31
CA ILE A 10 8.14 -5.48 23.95
C ILE A 10 8.05 -6.98 23.64
N PRO A 11 7.23 -7.41 22.66
CA PRO A 11 7.20 -8.80 22.20
C PRO A 11 8.54 -9.24 21.61
N GLU A 12 8.88 -10.53 21.72
CA GLU A 12 10.14 -11.08 21.20
C GLU A 12 10.28 -10.90 19.67
N ASP A 13 9.16 -10.99 18.96
CA ASP A 13 9.05 -10.81 17.51
C ASP A 13 8.84 -9.36 17.07
N ALA A 14 8.92 -8.38 17.99
CA ALA A 14 8.87 -6.98 17.64
C ALA A 14 10.02 -6.63 16.69
N LEU A 15 9.72 -5.91 15.61
CA LEU A 15 10.70 -5.48 14.63
C LEU A 15 11.44 -4.23 15.17
N PRO A 16 12.74 -4.30 15.47
CA PRO A 16 13.48 -3.13 15.94
C PRO A 16 13.58 -2.09 14.83
N GLY A 17 13.17 -0.86 15.13
CA GLY A 17 13.23 0.26 14.22
C GLY A 17 14.57 0.99 14.23
N GLY A 18 15.43 0.76 15.23
CA GLY A 18 16.76 1.37 15.34
C GLY A 18 17.33 1.27 16.74
N LYS A 19 18.24 2.19 17.07
CA LYS A 19 18.85 2.32 18.41
C LYS A 19 18.65 3.73 18.96
N ASP A 20 18.47 3.86 20.27
CA ASP A 20 18.52 5.14 20.97
C ASP A 20 19.96 5.59 21.24
N ALA A 21 20.12 6.77 21.86
CA ALA A 21 21.42 7.33 22.23
C ALA A 21 22.24 6.47 23.21
N ASN A 22 21.61 5.51 23.89
CA ASN A 22 22.26 4.57 24.80
C ASN A 22 22.51 3.19 24.16
N GLY A 23 22.24 3.04 22.85
CA GLY A 23 22.39 1.78 22.13
C GLY A 23 21.27 0.75 22.39
N LYS A 24 20.19 1.13 23.08
CA LYS A 24 19.02 0.26 23.28
C LYS A 24 18.12 0.30 22.05
N ASN A 25 17.40 -0.79 21.79
CA ASN A 25 16.48 -0.82 20.65
C ASN A 25 15.32 0.15 20.86
N VAL A 26 14.94 0.83 19.77
CA VAL A 26 13.64 1.50 19.64
C VAL A 26 12.76 0.74 18.68
N TYR A 27 11.45 0.82 18.87
CA TYR A 27 10.46 0.05 18.10
C TYR A 27 9.43 0.96 17.44
N ILE A 28 8.70 0.39 16.49
CA ILE A 28 7.74 1.12 15.67
C ILE A 28 6.36 0.97 16.31
N GLY A 29 5.79 2.10 16.73
CA GLY A 29 4.44 2.17 17.26
C GLY A 29 3.45 2.72 16.24
N GLN A 30 2.21 2.21 16.27
CA GLN A 30 1.06 2.73 15.57
C GLN A 30 0.02 3.20 16.60
N ILE A 31 -0.52 4.39 16.40
CA ILE A 31 -1.42 5.06 17.34
C ILE A 31 -2.68 5.45 16.59
N TYR A 32 -3.84 5.00 17.09
CA TYR A 32 -5.13 5.49 16.60
C TYR A 32 -5.48 6.82 17.25
N VAL A 33 -5.89 7.78 16.42
CA VAL A 33 -6.36 9.09 16.85
C VAL A 33 -7.74 9.30 16.24
N HIS A 34 -8.75 9.39 17.11
CA HIS A 34 -10.12 9.68 16.73
C HIS A 34 -10.18 10.90 15.78
N ASP A 35 -10.97 10.81 14.72
CA ASP A 35 -11.12 11.80 13.62
C ASP A 35 -9.90 12.05 12.71
N PHE A 36 -8.71 11.54 13.05
CA PHE A 36 -7.48 11.82 12.28
C PHE A 36 -6.86 10.59 11.62
N GLY A 37 -7.07 9.38 12.17
CA GLY A 37 -6.61 8.13 11.58
C GLY A 37 -5.50 7.43 12.36
N LEU A 38 -4.58 6.78 11.66
CA LEU A 38 -3.48 5.99 12.24
C LEU A 38 -2.14 6.70 12.03
N PHE A 39 -1.43 6.95 13.13
CA PHE A 39 -0.15 7.64 13.14
C PHE A 39 0.98 6.72 13.60
N ILE A 40 2.21 7.10 13.27
CA ILE A 40 3.41 6.31 13.57
C ILE A 40 4.26 7.07 14.58
N GLY A 41 4.83 6.36 15.55
CA GLY A 41 5.72 6.95 16.54
C GLY A 41 6.80 5.99 17.03
N THR A 42 7.70 6.53 17.85
CA THR A 42 8.83 5.77 18.40
C THR A 42 8.48 5.18 19.76
N ILE A 43 8.57 3.86 19.90
CA ILE A 43 8.47 3.18 21.19
C ILE A 43 9.88 3.07 21.78
N PHE A 44 10.07 3.66 22.96
CA PHE A 44 11.26 3.47 23.77
C PHE A 44 11.01 2.37 24.79
N GLN A 45 11.99 1.47 24.95
CA GLN A 45 11.88 0.36 25.90
C GLN A 45 11.63 0.87 27.33
N GLY A 46 10.61 0.32 27.99
CA GLY A 46 10.23 0.69 29.35
C GLY A 46 9.38 1.97 29.44
N LYS A 47 9.01 2.59 28.32
CA LYS A 47 8.05 3.71 28.27
C LYS A 47 6.74 3.22 27.66
N PRO A 48 5.61 3.24 28.40
CA PRO A 48 4.30 2.87 27.85
C PRO A 48 3.76 3.96 26.91
N GLU A 49 4.19 5.20 27.10
CA GLU A 49 3.73 6.36 26.33
C GLU A 49 4.59 6.57 25.07
N ILE A 50 3.94 7.02 24.00
CA ILE A 50 4.57 7.45 22.75
C ILE A 50 4.26 8.93 22.51
N GLU A 51 5.28 9.70 22.17
CA GLU A 51 5.12 11.03 21.58
C GLU A 51 5.11 10.90 20.05
N PHE A 52 4.16 11.57 19.41
CA PHE A 52 3.99 11.49 17.95
C PHE A 52 3.44 12.80 17.38
N SER A 53 3.62 12.96 16.07
CA SER A 53 3.10 14.12 15.35
C SER A 53 1.71 13.84 14.79
N CYS A 54 0.75 14.68 15.16
CA CYS A 54 -0.60 14.69 14.60
C CYS A 54 -1.20 16.10 14.79
N TYR A 55 -1.03 16.96 13.78
CA TYR A 55 -1.44 18.37 13.83
C TYR A 55 -0.87 19.11 15.05
N GLY A 56 0.39 18.81 15.38
CA GLY A 56 1.04 19.21 16.62
C GLY A 56 1.65 18.02 17.34
N ILE A 57 2.22 18.29 18.51
CA ILE A 57 2.79 17.25 19.36
C ILE A 57 1.66 16.63 20.16
N ARG A 58 1.55 15.31 20.10
CA ARG A 58 0.64 14.55 20.93
C ARG A 58 1.42 13.50 21.70
N LYS A 59 0.84 13.12 22.83
CA LYS A 59 1.35 12.07 23.69
C LYS A 59 0.21 11.12 24.00
N THR A 60 0.45 9.84 23.89
CA THR A 60 -0.52 8.82 24.29
C THR A 60 -0.70 8.82 25.80
N ASP A 61 -1.91 8.56 26.25
CA ASP A 61 -2.26 8.29 27.64
C ASP A 61 -2.64 6.81 27.85
N ASN A 62 -3.17 6.47 29.02
CA ASN A 62 -3.61 5.12 29.35
C ASN A 62 -4.88 4.66 28.60
N THR A 63 -5.59 5.56 27.92
CA THR A 63 -6.78 5.24 27.10
C THR A 63 -6.43 5.05 25.63
N SER A 64 -5.22 5.44 25.23
CA SER A 64 -4.76 5.36 23.86
C SER A 64 -4.52 3.91 23.44
N VAL A 65 -5.07 3.52 22.28
CA VAL A 65 -4.77 2.22 21.68
C VAL A 65 -3.47 2.33 20.90
N ILE A 66 -2.43 1.67 21.42
CA ILE A 66 -1.11 1.61 20.82
C ILE A 66 -0.86 0.20 20.32
N LYS A 67 -0.36 0.09 19.08
CA LYS A 67 0.12 -1.16 18.52
C LYS A 67 1.62 -1.10 18.22
N ILE A 68 2.30 -2.24 18.31
CA ILE A 68 3.72 -2.42 17.98
C ILE A 68 3.86 -3.32 16.75
N LEU A 69 4.78 -2.96 15.85
CA LEU A 69 5.04 -3.74 14.64
C LEU A 69 5.85 -5.00 14.95
N CYS A 70 5.30 -6.16 14.60
CA CYS A 70 5.91 -7.47 14.80
C CYS A 70 6.11 -8.22 13.47
N THR A 71 7.07 -9.14 13.44
CA THR A 71 7.30 -10.06 12.32
C THR A 71 8.02 -11.32 12.78
N LYS A 72 7.66 -12.46 12.17
CA LYS A 72 8.41 -13.73 12.33
C LYS A 72 9.72 -13.75 11.53
N HIS A 73 9.81 -12.91 10.50
CA HIS A 73 10.93 -12.83 9.55
C HIS A 73 11.53 -11.43 9.58
N LYS A 74 12.45 -11.16 10.52
CA LYS A 74 13.08 -9.82 10.66
C LYS A 74 14.04 -9.54 9.50
N GLU A 75 14.66 -10.59 8.97
CA GLU A 75 15.57 -10.62 7.83
C GLU A 75 14.92 -10.20 6.51
N SER A 76 13.60 -10.38 6.39
CA SER A 76 12.85 -9.94 5.22
C SER A 76 12.66 -8.43 5.17
N PHE A 77 13.11 -7.67 6.18
CA PHE A 77 12.98 -6.21 6.23
C PHE A 77 14.34 -5.53 6.05
N SER A 78 14.34 -4.42 5.32
CA SER A 78 15.51 -3.57 5.17
C SER A 78 15.12 -2.11 5.13
N TRP A 79 15.98 -1.27 5.70
CA TRP A 79 15.83 0.17 5.62
C TRP A 79 16.52 0.67 4.34
N LEU A 80 15.76 1.35 3.51
CA LEU A 80 16.24 1.98 2.29
C LEU A 80 16.51 3.46 2.55
N PRO A 81 17.77 3.92 2.45
CA PRO A 81 18.07 5.35 2.44
C PRO A 81 17.30 6.02 1.31
N THR A 82 16.63 7.14 1.60
CA THR A 82 15.79 7.85 0.63
C THR A 82 15.72 9.34 0.97
N THR A 83 15.25 10.15 0.01
CA THR A 83 14.96 11.58 0.18
C THR A 83 13.49 11.90 -0.04
N SER A 84 13.07 13.10 0.33
CA SER A 84 11.71 13.61 0.06
C SER A 84 11.37 13.57 -1.44
N LYS A 85 12.36 13.87 -2.28
CA LYS A 85 12.24 13.90 -3.74
C LYS A 85 12.29 12.51 -4.37
N LYS A 86 13.04 11.58 -3.77
CA LYS A 86 13.30 10.25 -4.32
C LYS A 86 12.45 9.14 -3.72
N LEU A 87 11.66 9.40 -2.69
CA LEU A 87 10.85 8.38 -2.02
C LEU A 87 10.11 7.48 -3.00
N HIS A 88 9.32 8.09 -3.89
CA HIS A 88 8.50 7.38 -4.89
C HIS A 88 9.35 6.58 -5.87
N THR A 89 10.49 7.12 -6.30
CA THR A 89 11.40 6.43 -7.23
C THR A 89 12.22 5.34 -6.56
N ASP A 90 12.63 5.53 -5.30
CA ASP A 90 13.44 4.57 -4.55
C ASP A 90 12.58 3.37 -4.11
N THR A 91 11.28 3.56 -3.93
CA THR A 91 10.33 2.51 -3.56
C THR A 91 9.61 1.86 -4.73
N ILE A 92 9.85 2.25 -5.98
CA ILE A 92 9.08 1.76 -7.13
C ILE A 92 9.12 0.22 -7.24
N ASP A 93 10.28 -0.37 -7.01
CA ASP A 93 10.50 -1.82 -7.08
C ASP A 93 10.49 -2.48 -5.69
N ARG A 94 9.86 -1.84 -4.71
CA ARG A 94 9.92 -2.27 -3.30
C ARG A 94 8.57 -2.10 -2.63
N HIS A 95 8.27 -3.00 -1.71
CA HIS A 95 7.11 -2.85 -0.87
C HIS A 95 7.45 -1.97 0.35
N ALA A 96 7.15 -0.68 0.25
CA ALA A 96 7.19 0.24 1.39
C ALA A 96 6.19 -0.20 2.46
N VAL A 97 6.62 -0.28 3.72
CA VAL A 97 5.75 -0.74 4.80
C VAL A 97 4.80 0.39 5.22
N VAL A 98 3.52 0.17 5.00
CA VAL A 98 2.44 1.06 5.44
C VAL A 98 2.28 0.95 6.95
N GLY A 99 2.35 2.09 7.64
CA GLY A 99 2.18 2.17 9.09
C GLY A 99 0.99 3.00 9.54
N GLY A 100 0.33 3.73 8.65
CA GLY A 100 -0.82 4.55 9.04
C GLY A 100 -1.56 5.18 7.87
N TYR A 101 -2.57 5.99 8.20
CA TYR A 101 -3.33 6.78 7.24
C TYR A 101 -3.82 8.06 7.93
N ASN A 102 -3.95 9.14 7.15
CA ASN A 102 -4.51 10.40 7.60
C ASN A 102 -5.89 10.59 6.96
N SER A 103 -6.95 10.59 7.77
CA SER A 103 -8.33 10.77 7.30
C SER A 103 -8.62 12.18 6.78
N LYS A 104 -7.92 13.22 7.29
CA LYS A 104 -8.11 14.61 6.86
C LYS A 104 -7.48 14.88 5.51
N GLU A 105 -6.34 14.24 5.23
CA GLU A 105 -5.59 14.40 3.99
C GLU A 105 -5.88 13.31 2.96
N GLY A 106 -6.60 12.24 3.33
CA GLY A 106 -6.89 11.10 2.46
C GLY A 106 -5.64 10.30 2.08
N GLY A 107 -4.58 10.37 2.89
CA GLY A 107 -3.24 9.91 2.52
C GLY A 107 -2.75 8.71 3.34
N ILE A 108 -1.95 7.85 2.70
CA ILE A 108 -1.25 6.74 3.37
C ILE A 108 0.07 7.24 3.96
N TYR A 109 0.40 6.76 5.16
CA TYR A 109 1.70 6.96 5.80
C TYR A 109 2.54 5.69 5.75
N ASN A 110 3.75 5.81 5.20
CA ASN A 110 4.76 4.77 5.31
C ASN A 110 5.64 4.99 6.55
N ILE A 111 6.27 3.92 7.01
CA ILE A 111 7.19 3.96 8.15
C ILE A 111 8.57 4.43 7.68
N ALA A 112 8.99 5.58 8.20
CA ALA A 112 10.33 6.10 8.00
C ALA A 112 11.04 6.30 9.34
N ARG A 113 12.37 6.44 9.27
CA ARG A 113 13.21 6.77 10.42
C ARG A 113 14.32 7.72 10.04
N THR A 114 14.83 8.48 11.01
CA THR A 114 16.03 9.31 10.87
C THR A 114 16.93 9.20 12.10
N MET A 115 18.23 9.42 11.93
CA MET A 115 19.15 9.63 13.05
C MET A 115 19.11 11.09 13.51
N HIS A 116 18.74 11.33 14.76
CA HIS A 116 18.68 12.66 15.35
C HIS A 116 19.27 12.65 16.76
N GLU A 117 20.28 13.49 17.01
CA GLU A 117 20.99 13.58 18.30
C GLU A 117 21.43 12.22 18.88
N GLY A 118 21.96 11.35 18.01
CA GLY A 118 22.45 10.02 18.40
C GLY A 118 21.35 8.98 18.65
N SER A 119 20.08 9.33 18.46
CA SER A 119 18.94 8.43 18.63
C SER A 119 18.15 8.28 17.33
N ILE A 120 17.75 7.06 17.00
CA ILE A 120 16.84 6.82 15.87
C ILE A 120 15.44 7.28 16.26
N GLN A 121 14.88 8.18 15.45
CA GLN A 121 13.50 8.63 15.52
C GLN A 121 12.70 7.99 14.39
N ILE A 122 11.53 7.46 14.72
CA ILE A 122 10.59 6.79 13.82
C ILE A 122 9.32 7.63 13.74
N GLY A 123 8.76 7.73 12.55
CA GLY A 123 7.53 8.48 12.32
C GLY A 123 6.95 8.27 10.93
N PRO A 124 5.85 8.97 10.61
CA PRO A 124 5.21 8.85 9.32
C PRO A 124 5.98 9.63 8.25
N THR A 125 6.04 9.05 7.05
CA THR A 125 6.31 9.81 5.82
C THR A 125 5.08 9.76 4.92
N ASN A 126 4.63 10.92 4.41
CA ASN A 126 3.59 10.92 3.40
C ASN A 126 4.17 10.50 2.04
N SER A 127 3.46 9.63 1.33
CA SER A 127 3.85 9.15 0.01
C SER A 127 2.77 9.40 -1.04
N PHE A 128 1.82 10.29 -0.77
CA PHE A 128 0.73 10.59 -1.71
C PHE A 128 1.02 11.82 -2.59
N THR A 129 2.06 12.61 -2.30
CA THR A 129 2.49 13.74 -3.13
C THR A 129 3.84 13.42 -3.78
N PRO A 130 3.86 13.00 -5.07
CA PRO A 130 5.09 12.82 -5.84
C PRO A 130 6.03 14.02 -5.73
N GLY A 131 7.32 13.74 -5.47
CA GLY A 131 8.38 14.75 -5.37
C GLY A 131 8.45 15.54 -4.06
N THR A 132 7.45 15.43 -3.17
CA THR A 132 7.40 16.20 -1.91
C THR A 132 6.95 15.34 -0.73
N ALA A 133 7.73 14.32 -0.39
CA ALA A 133 7.50 13.55 0.82
C ALA A 133 8.09 14.24 2.07
N TYR A 134 7.27 14.42 3.09
CA TYR A 134 7.63 14.96 4.39
C TYR A 134 7.70 13.83 5.41
N PHE A 135 8.79 13.83 6.19
CA PHE A 135 8.96 12.96 7.34
C PHE A 135 8.74 13.76 8.63
N TYR A 136 7.87 13.25 9.49
CA TYR A 136 7.50 13.89 10.75
C TYR A 136 7.95 13.04 11.93
N PHE A 137 8.49 13.66 12.97
CA PHE A 137 8.76 13.00 14.24
C PHE A 137 8.72 13.99 15.40
N VAL A 138 8.60 13.46 16.63
CA VAL A 138 8.69 14.26 17.85
C VAL A 138 9.96 13.88 18.58
N TYR A 139 10.71 14.88 19.03
CA TYR A 139 11.90 14.68 19.84
C TYR A 139 12.09 15.84 20.82
N ASN A 140 12.31 15.53 22.10
CA ASN A 140 12.40 16.51 23.20
C ASN A 140 11.22 17.50 23.22
N ASN A 141 9.99 16.98 23.10
CA ASN A 141 8.77 17.78 23.06
C ASN A 141 8.81 18.90 21.99
N LYS A 142 9.48 18.63 20.87
CA LYS A 142 9.46 19.48 19.68
C LYS A 142 9.02 18.67 18.48
N HIS A 143 8.18 19.29 17.65
CA HIS A 143 7.78 18.75 16.37
C HIS A 143 8.88 19.02 15.35
N HIS A 144 9.41 17.97 14.74
CA HIS A 144 10.42 18.06 13.71
C HIS A 144 9.83 17.61 12.39
N ILE A 145 10.03 18.44 11.37
CA ILE A 145 9.74 18.13 9.98
C ILE A 145 11.07 18.09 9.26
N THR A 146 11.38 16.96 8.65
CA THR A 146 12.55 16.84 7.78
C THR A 146 12.07 16.68 6.34
N ILE A 147 12.45 17.64 5.52
CA ILE A 147 12.44 17.55 4.06
C ILE A 147 13.77 16.89 3.70
N GLY A 148 13.86 15.57 3.83
CA GLY A 148 15.17 14.92 3.85
C GLY A 148 15.86 14.99 2.49
N GLU A 149 16.92 15.80 2.36
CA GLU A 149 18.12 15.35 1.65
C GLU A 149 18.93 14.50 2.63
N THR A 150 19.21 13.24 2.31
CA THR A 150 20.30 12.52 2.98
C THR A 150 20.82 11.25 2.30
N THR A 151 22.01 10.89 2.74
CA THR A 151 23.09 10.11 2.13
C THR A 151 22.95 8.59 2.24
N THR A 152 23.60 7.92 1.28
CA THR A 152 23.67 6.48 1.03
C THR A 152 24.38 5.68 2.12
N ALA A 153 23.76 4.59 2.59
CA ALA A 153 24.47 3.53 3.29
C ALA A 153 25.07 2.54 2.27
N LYS A 154 26.38 2.33 2.32
CA LYS A 154 27.10 1.33 1.53
C LYS A 154 26.66 -0.07 1.98
N PHE A 155 26.18 -0.89 1.05
CA PHE A 155 26.02 -2.32 1.30
C PHE A 155 27.39 -2.94 1.59
N LEU A 156 27.51 -3.70 2.68
CA LEU A 156 28.62 -4.63 2.87
C LEU A 156 28.47 -5.73 1.81
N LYS A 157 29.33 -5.71 0.80
CA LYS A 157 29.64 -6.90 0.01
C LYS A 157 30.30 -7.91 0.95
N THR A 158 29.85 -9.16 0.87
CA THR A 158 30.65 -10.31 1.32
C THR A 158 32.01 -10.31 0.60
N PRO A 159 33.09 -10.79 1.26
CA PRO A 159 34.45 -10.51 0.83
C PRO A 159 34.80 -11.29 -0.44
N SER A 160 35.18 -10.55 -1.48
CA SER A 160 36.07 -11.05 -2.53
C SER A 160 37.35 -10.20 -2.48
N GLN A 161 38.46 -10.90 -2.27
CA GLN A 161 39.87 -10.50 -2.09
C GLN A 161 40.30 -9.03 -2.35
N GLU A 162 41.13 -8.53 -1.44
CA GLU A 162 41.78 -7.22 -1.43
C GLU A 162 42.67 -6.95 -2.66
N VAL A 163 42.63 -5.71 -3.14
CA VAL A 163 43.80 -5.03 -3.72
C VAL A 163 43.91 -3.65 -3.04
N LYS A 164 45.06 -3.41 -2.38
CA LYS A 164 45.36 -2.16 -1.66
C LYS A 164 45.88 -1.07 -2.62
N ILE A 165 45.34 0.14 -2.51
CA ILE A 165 45.93 1.38 -3.05
C ILE A 165 45.75 2.49 -1.98
N PRO A 166 46.73 3.39 -1.76
CA PRO A 166 46.77 4.25 -0.57
C PRO A 166 45.88 5.50 -0.69
N THR A 167 45.28 5.91 0.42
CA THR A 167 44.40 7.09 0.53
C THR A 167 45.15 8.31 1.08
N VAL A 168 45.03 9.45 0.39
CA VAL A 168 45.44 10.77 0.87
C VAL A 168 44.37 11.32 1.82
N LYS A 169 44.78 11.84 2.99
CA LYS A 169 43.89 12.46 3.97
C LYS A 169 43.54 13.90 3.59
N MET A 170 42.26 14.23 3.61
CA MET A 170 41.77 15.61 3.73
C MET A 170 40.72 15.66 4.85
N SER A 171 40.94 16.52 5.84
CA SER A 171 40.06 16.74 6.98
C SER A 171 39.15 17.94 6.72
N ILE A 172 37.83 17.73 6.78
CA ILE A 172 36.84 18.80 6.89
C ILE A 172 35.90 18.47 8.04
N SER A 173 35.64 19.46 8.89
CA SER A 173 34.81 19.40 10.10
C SER A 173 33.31 19.21 9.79
N PRO A 174 32.56 18.32 10.47
CA PRO A 174 31.15 18.06 10.15
C PRO A 174 30.17 18.97 10.92
N ARG A 175 29.31 19.69 10.19
CA ARG A 175 27.96 20.06 10.66
C ARG A 175 27.05 18.84 10.55
N SER A 176 26.20 18.60 11.56
CA SER A 176 25.35 17.41 11.66
C SER A 176 24.36 17.30 10.49
N THR A 177 24.51 16.28 9.64
CA THR A 177 23.55 15.94 8.59
C THR A 177 22.74 14.71 9.04
N SER A 178 21.42 14.84 9.15
CA SER A 178 20.51 13.80 9.66
C SER A 178 20.08 12.84 8.55
N THR A 179 20.40 11.54 8.65
CA THR A 179 20.13 10.53 7.61
C THR A 179 18.77 9.87 7.76
N SER A 180 17.95 9.93 6.70
CA SER A 180 16.60 9.34 6.67
C SER A 180 16.53 8.05 5.83
N SER A 181 15.64 7.12 6.23
CA SER A 181 15.40 5.85 5.50
C SER A 181 13.95 5.36 5.66
N ILE A 182 13.45 4.62 4.68
CA ILE A 182 12.12 3.98 4.68
C ILE A 182 12.24 2.47 4.86
N LEU A 183 11.29 1.85 5.56
CA LEU A 183 11.25 0.41 5.75
C LEU A 183 10.66 -0.30 4.51
N CYS A 184 11.37 -1.28 3.97
CA CYS A 184 10.95 -2.09 2.82
C CYS A 184 11.11 -3.59 3.11
N THR A 185 10.40 -4.46 2.37
CA THR A 185 10.61 -5.91 2.42
C THR A 185 11.48 -6.43 1.26
N ARG A 186 12.19 -7.57 1.45
CA ARG A 186 13.02 -8.26 0.44
C ARG A 186 12.36 -9.57 0.01
N HIS A 187 11.83 -9.64 -1.20
CA HIS A 187 11.75 -10.89 -1.99
C HIS A 187 12.08 -10.56 -3.45
N LYS A 188 13.07 -11.29 -4.02
CA LYS A 188 13.76 -10.95 -5.29
C LYS A 188 13.99 -12.15 -6.23
N GLU A 189 13.49 -13.35 -5.93
CA GLU A 189 13.87 -14.54 -6.71
C GLU A 189 13.02 -14.73 -7.98
N SER A 190 13.08 -13.79 -8.95
CA SER A 190 12.56 -14.06 -10.31
C SER A 190 13.08 -13.18 -11.46
N PHE A 191 14.07 -12.29 -11.32
CA PHE A 191 14.39 -11.38 -12.45
C PHE A 191 15.90 -11.15 -12.69
N ARG A 192 16.27 -11.34 -13.97
CA ARG A 192 17.62 -11.19 -14.53
C ARG A 192 17.74 -9.80 -15.16
N TRP A 193 18.80 -9.05 -14.84
CA TRP A 193 19.04 -7.71 -15.39
C TRP A 193 19.85 -7.76 -16.70
N VAL A 194 19.48 -6.90 -17.65
CA VAL A 194 20.26 -6.49 -18.83
C VAL A 194 20.35 -4.95 -18.81
N PRO A 195 21.51 -4.32 -19.09
CA PRO A 195 21.70 -2.89 -18.89
C PRO A 195 21.31 -2.05 -20.12
N THR A 196 20.66 -0.89 -19.92
CA THR A 196 20.42 0.13 -20.97
C THR A 196 20.48 1.57 -20.44
N THR A 197 20.61 2.53 -21.36
CA THR A 197 20.95 3.96 -21.13
C THR A 197 19.79 4.92 -21.46
N SER A 198 19.98 6.21 -21.14
CA SER A 198 18.98 7.26 -20.84
C SER A 198 17.90 7.66 -21.86
N ARG A 199 17.75 6.99 -23.01
CA ARG A 199 16.83 7.44 -24.09
C ARG A 199 15.53 6.65 -24.28
N THR A 200 15.26 5.61 -23.50
CA THR A 200 14.04 4.77 -23.58
C THR A 200 13.14 4.82 -22.33
N LEU A 201 13.31 5.83 -21.46
CA LEU A 201 12.75 5.84 -20.11
C LEU A 201 11.20 5.90 -19.98
N HIS A 202 10.45 6.06 -21.07
CA HIS A 202 8.99 6.30 -21.00
C HIS A 202 8.12 5.09 -21.35
N THR A 203 8.67 4.03 -21.96
CA THR A 203 7.90 2.83 -22.31
C THR A 203 8.24 1.61 -21.46
N ASP A 204 9.42 1.58 -20.83
CA ASP A 204 9.98 0.33 -20.30
C ASP A 204 9.87 0.20 -18.76
N THR A 205 9.36 1.20 -18.05
CA THR A 205 9.16 1.18 -16.58
C THR A 205 7.84 0.53 -16.14
N ILE A 206 7.12 -0.11 -17.06
CA ILE A 206 5.74 -0.56 -16.90
C ILE A 206 5.61 -2.06 -16.54
N GLU A 207 6.67 -2.85 -16.69
CA GLU A 207 6.54 -4.32 -16.59
C GLU A 207 6.56 -4.93 -15.17
N GLN A 208 6.61 -4.19 -14.04
CA GLN A 208 6.63 -4.86 -12.71
C GLN A 208 5.73 -4.25 -11.61
N HIS A 209 4.76 -5.08 -11.21
CA HIS A 209 4.06 -5.27 -9.93
C HIS A 209 3.96 -4.08 -8.95
N ALA A 210 2.85 -3.35 -9.02
CA ALA A 210 2.33 -2.56 -7.90
C ALA A 210 0.99 -3.17 -7.45
N VAL A 211 0.92 -3.68 -6.22
CA VAL A 211 -0.29 -4.16 -5.57
C VAL A 211 -0.76 -3.07 -4.60
N VAL A 212 -1.91 -2.48 -4.87
CA VAL A 212 -2.59 -1.53 -3.96
C VAL A 212 -3.52 -2.34 -3.06
N GLY A 213 -3.18 -2.48 -1.77
CA GLY A 213 -4.05 -3.06 -0.76
C GLY A 213 -4.82 -1.96 -0.03
N GLY A 214 -6.16 -2.05 0.00
CA GLY A 214 -7.02 -1.15 0.78
C GLY A 214 -7.14 -1.55 2.24
N TYR A 215 -7.51 -0.56 3.08
CA TYR A 215 -7.78 -0.70 4.50
C TYR A 215 -9.25 -0.34 4.75
N ASN A 216 -10.03 -1.25 5.34
CA ASN A 216 -11.31 -0.95 5.99
C ASN A 216 -11.17 -1.36 7.46
N GLY A 217 -11.41 -0.42 8.38
CA GLY A 217 -11.29 -0.66 9.80
C GLY A 217 -12.56 -1.26 10.39
N THR A 218 -12.46 -2.39 11.08
CA THR A 218 -12.54 -2.52 12.54
C THR A 218 -12.07 -3.93 12.94
N GLU A 219 -11.45 -4.00 14.11
CA GLU A 219 -11.08 -5.16 14.95
C GLU A 219 -10.51 -6.46 14.32
N GLY A 220 -9.31 -6.85 14.80
CA GLY A 220 -8.65 -8.11 14.48
C GLY A 220 -7.52 -7.94 13.47
N GLY A 221 -6.27 -8.09 13.91
CA GLY A 221 -5.07 -7.82 13.11
C GLY A 221 -5.03 -8.60 11.79
N ILE A 222 -5.06 -7.89 10.66
CA ILE A 222 -4.92 -8.51 9.34
C ILE A 222 -3.45 -8.52 8.93
N TYR A 223 -2.88 -9.72 8.88
CA TYR A 223 -1.80 -10.05 7.96
C TYR A 223 -2.31 -9.80 6.54
N ASN A 224 -1.77 -8.81 5.82
CA ASN A 224 -2.08 -8.65 4.40
C ASN A 224 -1.36 -9.74 3.60
N ILE A 225 -1.89 -10.96 3.68
CA ILE A 225 -1.58 -12.12 2.84
C ILE A 225 -2.85 -12.40 2.03
N ALA A 226 -3.37 -11.38 1.35
CA ALA A 226 -4.34 -11.62 0.30
C ALA A 226 -3.65 -12.49 -0.76
N HIS A 227 -4.08 -13.76 -0.92
CA HIS A 227 -3.53 -14.68 -1.92
C HIS A 227 -4.07 -14.38 -3.33
N TYR A 228 -4.16 -13.10 -3.68
CA TYR A 228 -4.59 -12.63 -4.98
C TYR A 228 -3.67 -11.52 -5.50
N TYR A 229 -3.56 -11.44 -6.82
CA TYR A 229 -2.61 -10.55 -7.49
C TYR A 229 -3.12 -10.17 -8.87
N TRP A 230 -2.48 -9.15 -9.45
CA TRP A 230 -2.81 -8.63 -10.78
C TRP A 230 -1.73 -9.07 -11.77
N ARG A 231 -2.13 -9.73 -12.87
CA ARG A 231 -1.24 -10.11 -13.97
C ARG A 231 -1.51 -9.24 -15.18
N ASP A 232 -0.50 -8.94 -15.99
CA ASP A 232 -0.72 -8.21 -17.24
C ASP A 232 -1.63 -8.99 -18.19
N TYR A 233 -2.58 -8.29 -18.82
CA TYR A 233 -3.57 -8.87 -19.71
C TYR A 233 -3.32 -8.46 -21.16
N SER A 234 -2.93 -9.44 -21.97
CA SER A 234 -2.64 -9.25 -23.40
C SER A 234 -3.70 -9.86 -24.33
N GLY A 235 -4.88 -10.22 -23.81
CA GLY A 235 -5.92 -10.95 -24.56
C GLY A 235 -6.00 -12.46 -24.27
N LYS A 236 -5.06 -12.99 -23.49
CA LYS A 236 -5.11 -14.38 -23.01
C LYS A 236 -5.56 -14.40 -21.56
N ILE A 237 -6.48 -15.30 -21.24
CA ILE A 237 -6.98 -15.52 -19.88
C ILE A 237 -6.07 -16.54 -19.19
N PRO A 238 -5.37 -16.17 -18.10
CA PRO A 238 -4.61 -17.11 -17.27
C PRO A 238 -5.52 -18.15 -16.58
N GLU A 239 -5.00 -19.34 -16.32
CA GLU A 239 -5.75 -20.42 -15.65
C GLU A 239 -6.18 -20.07 -14.22
N ASP A 240 -5.35 -19.28 -13.53
CA ASP A 240 -5.55 -18.72 -12.20
C ASP A 240 -6.40 -17.44 -12.19
N ALA A 241 -6.89 -16.96 -13.33
CA ALA A 241 -7.77 -15.79 -13.37
C ALA A 241 -9.07 -16.04 -12.62
N LEU A 242 -9.49 -15.09 -11.79
CA LEU A 242 -10.74 -15.17 -11.03
C LEU A 242 -11.93 -14.82 -11.95
N PRO A 243 -12.86 -15.75 -12.22
CA PRO A 243 -14.07 -15.44 -12.99
C PRO A 243 -14.94 -14.46 -12.20
N GLY A 244 -15.34 -13.37 -12.84
CA GLY A 244 -16.22 -12.37 -12.24
C GLY A 244 -17.71 -12.67 -12.45
N GLY A 245 -18.05 -13.56 -13.39
CA GLY A 245 -19.42 -13.97 -13.70
C GLY A 245 -19.53 -14.52 -15.11
N LYS A 246 -20.75 -14.53 -15.67
CA LYS A 246 -21.02 -15.02 -17.04
C LYS A 246 -21.54 -13.91 -17.95
N ASP A 247 -21.18 -13.97 -19.24
CA ASP A 247 -21.82 -13.17 -20.29
C ASP A 247 -23.16 -13.78 -20.73
N ALA A 248 -23.84 -13.10 -21.68
CA ALA A 248 -25.13 -13.55 -22.22
C ALA A 248 -25.08 -14.89 -22.97
N ASN A 249 -23.89 -15.38 -23.33
CA ASN A 249 -23.68 -16.67 -23.98
C ASN A 249 -23.25 -17.76 -22.99
N GLY A 250 -23.13 -17.43 -21.69
CA GLY A 250 -22.67 -18.36 -20.65
C GLY A 250 -21.14 -18.49 -20.54
N ASN A 251 -20.37 -17.66 -21.24
CA ASN A 251 -18.90 -17.64 -21.12
C ASN A 251 -18.47 -16.82 -19.90
N ASP A 252 -17.32 -17.15 -19.31
CA ASP A 252 -16.79 -16.36 -18.19
C ASP A 252 -16.37 -14.96 -18.62
N VAL A 253 -16.69 -13.99 -17.78
CA VAL A 253 -16.11 -12.63 -17.80
C VAL A 253 -15.14 -12.46 -16.64
N TYR A 254 -14.13 -11.62 -16.81
CA TYR A 254 -13.06 -11.45 -15.82
C TYR A 254 -12.88 -10.00 -15.42
N ILE A 255 -12.19 -9.79 -14.30
CA ILE A 255 -12.02 -8.49 -13.68
C ILE A 255 -10.75 -7.84 -14.23
N ALA A 256 -10.89 -6.65 -14.82
CA ALA A 256 -9.78 -5.82 -15.26
C ALA A 256 -9.40 -4.75 -14.23
N GLN A 257 -8.11 -4.47 -14.14
CA GLN A 257 -7.56 -3.23 -13.61
C GLN A 257 -6.86 -2.48 -14.74
N ILE A 258 -7.22 -1.22 -14.95
CA ILE A 258 -6.75 -0.40 -16.06
C ILE A 258 -6.06 0.84 -15.50
N TYR A 259 -4.80 1.07 -15.87
CA TYR A 259 -4.13 2.32 -15.53
C TYR A 259 -4.53 3.42 -16.49
N VAL A 260 -4.82 4.59 -15.92
CA VAL A 260 -5.15 5.80 -16.66
C VAL A 260 -4.26 6.92 -16.14
N HIS A 261 -3.38 7.42 -17.01
CA HIS A 261 -2.48 8.53 -16.70
C HIS A 261 -3.25 9.71 -16.07
N ASP A 262 -2.75 10.25 -14.95
CA ASP A 262 -3.38 11.31 -14.12
C ASP A 262 -4.72 10.98 -13.44
N TYR A 263 -5.27 9.79 -13.66
CA TYR A 263 -6.58 9.41 -13.12
C TYR A 263 -6.55 8.15 -12.24
N GLY A 264 -5.44 7.41 -12.22
CA GLY A 264 -5.23 6.28 -11.29
C GLY A 264 -5.55 4.93 -11.94
N LEU A 265 -6.19 4.05 -11.16
CA LEU A 265 -6.53 2.68 -11.56
C LEU A 265 -8.05 2.52 -11.63
N SER A 266 -8.58 2.24 -12.81
CA SER A 266 -9.99 1.94 -13.05
C SER A 266 -10.25 0.43 -13.07
N VAL A 267 -11.51 0.04 -12.83
CA VAL A 267 -11.97 -1.36 -12.90
C VAL A 267 -12.86 -1.53 -14.13
N GLY A 268 -12.78 -2.68 -14.79
CA GLY A 268 -13.60 -2.99 -15.96
C GLY A 268 -13.84 -4.47 -16.17
N THR A 269 -14.57 -4.79 -17.25
CA THR A 269 -14.94 -6.16 -17.62
C THR A 269 -14.08 -6.67 -18.78
N ILE A 270 -13.50 -7.85 -18.61
CA ILE A 270 -12.82 -8.58 -19.68
C ILE A 270 -13.77 -9.62 -20.23
N PHE A 271 -14.07 -9.53 -21.52
CA PHE A 271 -14.76 -10.59 -22.26
C PHE A 271 -13.75 -11.50 -22.95
N GLN A 272 -14.01 -12.80 -22.93
CA GLN A 272 -13.13 -13.78 -23.55
C GLN A 272 -12.88 -13.45 -25.04
N GLY A 273 -11.62 -13.50 -25.46
CA GLY A 273 -11.22 -13.18 -26.83
C GLY A 273 -11.17 -11.68 -27.17
N LYS A 274 -11.53 -10.78 -26.25
CA LYS A 274 -11.42 -9.32 -26.45
C LYS A 274 -10.20 -8.75 -25.71
N THR A 275 -9.38 -8.00 -26.44
CA THR A 275 -8.26 -7.23 -25.87
C THR A 275 -8.66 -5.81 -25.48
N GLU A 276 -9.67 -5.25 -26.13
CA GLU A 276 -10.24 -3.95 -25.80
C GLU A 276 -11.19 -4.09 -24.60
N ILE A 277 -11.02 -3.24 -23.60
CA ILE A 277 -11.84 -3.14 -22.40
C ILE A 277 -12.47 -1.76 -22.38
N GLU A 278 -13.80 -1.71 -22.28
CA GLU A 278 -14.54 -0.48 -22.00
C GLU A 278 -14.60 -0.25 -20.49
N PHE A 279 -14.37 0.97 -20.03
CA PHE A 279 -14.37 1.29 -18.61
C PHE A 279 -14.79 2.74 -18.33
N SER A 280 -15.21 2.99 -17.09
CA SER A 280 -15.59 4.31 -16.61
C SER A 280 -14.37 5.06 -16.07
N CYS A 281 -14.09 6.23 -16.64
CA CYS A 281 -13.11 7.19 -16.11
C CYS A 281 -13.39 8.60 -16.66
N TYR A 282 -14.17 9.39 -15.92
CA TYR A 282 -14.64 10.72 -16.35
C TYR A 282 -15.34 10.69 -17.72
N GLY A 283 -16.11 9.63 -17.96
CA GLY A 283 -16.71 9.31 -19.25
C GLY A 283 -16.42 7.87 -19.65
N ILE A 284 -16.85 7.51 -20.85
CA ILE A 284 -16.56 6.20 -21.44
C ILE A 284 -15.17 6.24 -22.04
N ARG A 285 -14.33 5.29 -21.66
CA ARG A 285 -13.01 5.07 -22.25
C ARG A 285 -12.87 3.64 -22.72
N LYS A 286 -11.94 3.45 -23.64
CA LYS A 286 -11.55 2.16 -24.18
C LYS A 286 -10.05 2.02 -24.10
N THR A 287 -9.58 0.82 -23.76
CA THR A 287 -8.15 0.51 -23.83
C THR A 287 -7.73 0.26 -25.27
N ASP A 288 -6.60 0.80 -25.68
CA ASP A 288 -5.92 0.42 -26.91
C ASP A 288 -4.84 -0.67 -26.65
N SER A 289 -3.95 -0.88 -27.63
CA SER A 289 -2.83 -1.81 -27.53
C SER A 289 -1.73 -1.36 -26.56
N ASN A 290 -1.63 -0.05 -26.29
CA ASN A 290 -0.59 0.55 -25.45
C ASN A 290 -1.06 0.76 -24.01
N SER A 291 -2.35 0.56 -23.76
CA SER A 291 -2.97 0.69 -22.46
C SER A 291 -2.50 -0.41 -21.51
N ILE A 292 -2.06 -0.03 -20.31
CA ILE A 292 -1.68 -0.96 -19.25
C ILE A 292 -2.96 -1.51 -18.63
N LYS A 293 -3.17 -2.81 -18.79
CA LYS A 293 -4.35 -3.53 -18.30
C LYS A 293 -3.91 -4.84 -17.64
N ARG A 294 -4.52 -5.14 -16.51
CA ARG A 294 -4.25 -6.32 -15.70
C ARG A 294 -5.52 -7.10 -15.41
N ILE A 295 -5.38 -8.38 -15.15
CA ILE A 295 -6.45 -9.31 -14.78
C ILE A 295 -6.24 -9.83 -13.36
N LEU A 296 -7.30 -9.87 -12.56
CA LEU A 296 -7.26 -10.38 -11.19
C LEU A 296 -7.10 -11.90 -11.19
N CYS A 297 -6.09 -12.39 -10.49
CA CYS A 297 -5.74 -13.80 -10.41
C CYS A 297 -5.59 -14.26 -8.96
N THR A 298 -5.81 -15.55 -8.71
CA THR A 298 -5.66 -16.18 -7.40
C THR A 298 -5.49 -17.69 -7.55
N GLU A 299 -4.76 -18.29 -6.61
CA GLU A 299 -4.70 -19.75 -6.45
C GLU A 299 -5.90 -20.30 -5.65
N HIS A 300 -6.66 -19.44 -4.97
CA HIS A 300 -7.74 -19.82 -4.05
C HIS A 300 -9.06 -19.12 -4.42
N LYS A 301 -9.64 -19.52 -5.56
CA LYS A 301 -10.90 -18.95 -6.06
C LYS A 301 -12.06 -19.09 -5.05
N ASP A 302 -12.05 -20.14 -4.25
CA ASP A 302 -13.10 -20.44 -3.26
C ASP A 302 -13.11 -19.46 -2.07
N ASN A 303 -12.04 -18.69 -1.86
CA ASN A 303 -11.99 -17.64 -0.84
C ASN A 303 -12.71 -16.36 -1.27
N PHE A 304 -13.18 -16.28 -2.52
CA PHE A 304 -13.89 -15.12 -3.03
C PHE A 304 -15.38 -15.37 -3.05
N ARG A 305 -16.13 -14.38 -2.60
CA ARG A 305 -17.57 -14.36 -2.77
C ARG A 305 -18.04 -12.98 -3.21
N TRP A 306 -19.19 -12.98 -3.84
CA TRP A 306 -19.90 -11.77 -4.22
C TRP A 306 -20.98 -11.52 -3.18
N LEU A 307 -20.90 -10.36 -2.54
CA LEU A 307 -21.83 -9.95 -1.49
C LEU A 307 -22.85 -8.98 -2.08
N PRO A 308 -24.14 -9.36 -2.16
CA PRO A 308 -25.20 -8.43 -2.54
C PRO A 308 -25.26 -7.26 -1.55
N THR A 309 -25.36 -6.04 -2.06
CA THR A 309 -25.34 -4.81 -1.27
C THR A 309 -26.00 -3.67 -2.04
N THR A 310 -26.05 -2.50 -1.41
CA THR A 310 -26.56 -1.28 -2.03
C THR A 310 -25.63 -0.09 -1.85
N SER A 311 -25.85 0.96 -2.64
CA SER A 311 -25.13 2.24 -2.47
C SER A 311 -25.27 2.83 -1.06
N LYS A 312 -26.38 2.54 -0.37
CA LYS A 312 -26.64 3.01 0.99
C LYS A 312 -26.00 2.12 2.04
N THR A 313 -25.99 0.81 1.83
CA THR A 313 -25.61 -0.17 2.86
C THR A 313 -24.20 -0.73 2.74
N LEU A 314 -23.47 -0.46 1.64
CA LEU A 314 -22.11 -1.00 1.42
C LEU A 314 -21.20 -0.91 2.65
N HIS A 315 -21.16 0.25 3.30
CA HIS A 315 -20.31 0.50 4.45
C HIS A 315 -20.68 -0.36 5.69
N LEU A 316 -21.96 -0.71 5.85
CA LEU A 316 -22.44 -1.63 6.89
C LEU A 316 -22.23 -3.08 6.47
N ASP A 317 -22.55 -3.40 5.22
CA ASP A 317 -22.46 -4.76 4.68
C ASP A 317 -21.00 -5.26 4.66
N THR A 318 -20.02 -4.35 4.61
CA THR A 318 -18.59 -4.65 4.58
C THR A 318 -17.84 -4.37 5.89
N LEU A 319 -18.54 -4.03 6.98
CA LEU A 319 -17.93 -3.58 8.25
C LEU A 319 -16.85 -4.55 8.80
N ASP A 320 -17.07 -5.85 8.66
CA ASP A 320 -16.15 -6.90 9.10
C ASP A 320 -15.69 -7.82 7.95
N LYS A 321 -15.62 -7.26 6.74
CA LYS A 321 -15.31 -8.02 5.53
C LYS A 321 -14.20 -7.34 4.74
N HIS A 322 -13.35 -8.15 4.10
CA HIS A 322 -12.32 -7.64 3.20
C HIS A 322 -12.94 -7.36 1.82
N ALA A 323 -13.42 -6.14 1.60
CA ALA A 323 -13.77 -5.68 0.25
C ALA A 323 -12.53 -5.58 -0.64
N VAL A 324 -12.56 -6.26 -1.79
CA VAL A 324 -11.40 -6.34 -2.68
C VAL A 324 -11.24 -5.04 -3.44
N VAL A 325 -10.05 -4.43 -3.30
CA VAL A 325 -9.72 -3.19 -3.98
C VAL A 325 -9.31 -3.47 -5.42
N GLY A 326 -10.05 -2.84 -6.34
CA GLY A 326 -9.78 -2.89 -7.78
C GLY A 326 -8.92 -1.73 -8.28
N GLY A 327 -8.95 -0.59 -7.58
CA GLY A 327 -8.19 0.58 -8.00
C GLY A 327 -8.41 1.80 -7.11
N TYR A 328 -8.07 2.98 -7.64
CA TYR A 328 -8.21 4.25 -6.95
C TYR A 328 -8.28 5.41 -7.95
N ASN A 329 -8.87 6.52 -7.52
CA ASN A 329 -8.87 7.78 -8.24
C ASN A 329 -7.60 8.56 -7.93
N GLY A 330 -6.78 8.83 -8.95
CA GLY A 330 -5.51 9.55 -8.82
C GLY A 330 -5.64 11.04 -8.47
N ARG A 331 -6.83 11.64 -8.58
CA ARG A 331 -7.07 13.06 -8.28
C ARG A 331 -7.53 13.31 -6.85
N ASP A 332 -8.37 12.44 -6.31
CA ASP A 332 -8.96 12.60 -4.97
C ASP A 332 -8.61 11.47 -3.99
N GLY A 333 -7.83 10.48 -4.43
CA GLY A 333 -7.34 9.37 -3.60
C GLY A 333 -8.42 8.32 -3.25
N ARG A 334 -9.66 8.47 -3.72
CA ARG A 334 -10.74 7.54 -3.37
C ARG A 334 -10.47 6.15 -3.91
N ILE A 335 -10.69 5.15 -3.08
CA ILE A 335 -10.55 3.74 -3.43
C ILE A 335 -11.77 3.25 -4.23
N TYR A 336 -11.50 2.39 -5.21
CA TYR A 336 -12.53 1.64 -5.93
C TYR A 336 -12.51 0.18 -5.48
N ASN A 337 -13.59 -0.26 -4.83
CA ASN A 337 -13.84 -1.68 -4.64
C ASN A 337 -14.37 -2.30 -5.94
N ILE A 338 -14.19 -3.60 -6.12
CA ILE A 338 -14.69 -4.30 -7.30
C ILE A 338 -16.17 -4.63 -7.11
N GLY A 339 -17.01 -4.14 -8.02
CA GLY A 339 -18.43 -4.45 -8.05
C GLY A 339 -18.83 -5.20 -9.31
N ARG A 340 -19.97 -5.90 -9.25
CA ARG A 340 -20.64 -6.44 -10.43
C ARG A 340 -22.15 -6.29 -10.38
N VAL A 341 -22.80 -6.35 -11.54
CA VAL A 341 -24.26 -6.40 -11.68
C VAL A 341 -24.64 -7.27 -12.89
N MET A 342 -25.79 -7.96 -12.81
CA MET A 342 -26.42 -8.57 -13.98
C MET A 342 -27.12 -7.49 -14.81
N HIS A 343 -26.71 -7.31 -16.06
CA HIS A 343 -27.32 -6.34 -16.97
C HIS A 343 -27.53 -6.98 -18.35
N GLU A 344 -28.77 -7.00 -18.83
CA GLU A 344 -29.13 -7.58 -20.15
C GLU A 344 -28.60 -9.01 -20.35
N GLY A 345 -28.67 -9.84 -19.31
CA GLY A 345 -28.22 -11.24 -19.35
C GLY A 345 -26.71 -11.43 -19.24
N SER A 346 -25.93 -10.35 -19.05
CA SER A 346 -24.48 -10.39 -18.95
C SER A 346 -23.99 -9.73 -17.67
N ILE A 347 -23.06 -10.36 -16.96
CA ILE A 347 -22.40 -9.76 -15.80
C ILE A 347 -21.49 -8.62 -16.25
N GLN A 348 -21.73 -7.44 -15.68
CA GLN A 348 -20.90 -6.25 -15.86
C GLN A 348 -20.12 -5.96 -14.59
N ILE A 349 -18.82 -5.75 -14.73
CA ILE A 349 -17.85 -5.50 -13.65
C ILE A 349 -17.33 -4.08 -13.77
N GLY A 350 -17.16 -3.42 -12.63
CA GLY A 350 -16.72 -2.04 -12.55
C GLY A 350 -16.29 -1.62 -11.15
N GLY A 351 -16.09 -0.32 -10.98
CA GLY A 351 -15.63 0.26 -9.71
C GLY A 351 -16.78 0.72 -8.83
N ILE A 352 -16.65 0.55 -7.51
CA ILE A 352 -17.56 1.10 -6.51
C ILE A 352 -16.83 2.21 -5.74
N THR A 353 -17.36 3.44 -5.72
CA THR A 353 -16.79 4.55 -4.93
C THR A 353 -17.26 4.50 -3.48
N SER A 354 -16.47 4.01 -2.55
CA SER A 354 -16.87 3.97 -1.12
C SER A 354 -16.46 5.22 -0.32
N GLY A 355 -16.25 6.36 -0.98
CA GLY A 355 -15.67 7.57 -0.36
C GLY A 355 -16.65 8.41 0.45
N VAL A 356 -17.94 8.16 0.36
CA VAL A 356 -18.99 8.87 1.09
C VAL A 356 -19.96 7.85 1.66
N ILE A 357 -20.18 7.92 2.98
CA ILE A 357 -21.14 7.07 3.70
C ILE A 357 -22.52 7.21 3.04
N GLU A 358 -23.22 6.10 2.89
CA GLU A 358 -24.54 6.00 2.23
C GLU A 358 -24.60 6.40 0.74
N LEU A 359 -23.47 6.72 0.11
CA LEU A 359 -23.40 7.16 -1.29
C LEU A 359 -22.33 6.39 -2.08
N ALA A 360 -22.34 5.06 -1.96
CA ALA A 360 -21.42 4.20 -2.66
C ALA A 360 -21.94 3.80 -4.05
N TYR A 361 -21.64 4.57 -5.08
CA TYR A 361 -22.14 4.28 -6.42
C TYR A 361 -21.27 3.26 -7.15
N PHE A 362 -21.92 2.35 -7.87
CA PHE A 362 -21.28 1.42 -8.79
C PHE A 362 -21.32 1.98 -10.21
N TYR A 363 -20.15 1.97 -10.87
CA TYR A 363 -19.96 2.48 -12.24
C TYR A 363 -19.53 1.37 -13.17
N PHE A 364 -20.20 1.24 -14.31
CA PHE A 364 -19.75 0.36 -15.40
C PHE A 364 -20.07 0.96 -16.77
N VAL A 365 -19.44 0.40 -17.80
CA VAL A 365 -19.71 0.73 -19.20
C VAL A 365 -20.19 -0.54 -19.89
N TYR A 366 -21.26 -0.41 -20.68
CA TYR A 366 -21.79 -1.49 -21.48
C TYR A 366 -22.38 -0.93 -22.76
N ASN A 367 -22.05 -1.53 -23.91
CA ASN A 367 -22.47 -1.09 -25.24
C ASN A 367 -22.27 0.42 -25.47
N ASN A 368 -21.08 0.93 -25.12
CA ASN A 368 -20.75 2.35 -25.24
C ASN A 368 -21.75 3.29 -24.51
N LYS A 369 -22.38 2.79 -23.44
CA LYS A 369 -23.23 3.56 -22.54
C LYS A 369 -22.65 3.53 -21.14
N HIS A 370 -22.70 4.70 -20.50
CA HIS A 370 -22.18 4.89 -19.16
C HIS A 370 -23.29 4.71 -18.13
N PHE A 371 -23.08 3.85 -17.15
CA PHE A 371 -23.99 3.63 -16.04
C PHE A 371 -23.33 4.13 -14.75
N LEU A 372 -23.88 5.21 -14.18
CA LEU A 372 -23.19 6.02 -13.18
C LEU A 372 -23.72 5.93 -11.75
N THR A 373 -24.89 5.34 -11.56
CA THR A 373 -25.64 5.42 -10.30
C THR A 373 -26.41 4.13 -10.05
N ILE A 374 -25.73 3.01 -10.18
CA ILE A 374 -26.36 1.72 -9.90
C ILE A 374 -26.40 1.55 -8.39
N GLU A 375 -27.61 1.42 -7.87
CA GLU A 375 -27.84 1.34 -6.42
C GLU A 375 -27.79 -0.07 -5.87
N ASN A 376 -28.06 -1.09 -6.69
CA ASN A 376 -28.06 -2.50 -6.27
C ASN A 376 -27.01 -3.26 -7.08
N TYR A 377 -26.08 -3.88 -6.39
CA TYR A 377 -24.94 -4.58 -7.00
C TYR A 377 -24.37 -5.59 -6.02
N GLU A 378 -23.41 -6.38 -6.47
CA GLU A 378 -22.60 -7.22 -5.60
C GLU A 378 -21.19 -6.63 -5.48
N VAL A 379 -20.62 -6.63 -4.28
CA VAL A 379 -19.21 -6.27 -4.05
C VAL A 379 -18.39 -7.54 -3.89
N LEU A 380 -17.21 -7.59 -4.51
CA LEU A 380 -16.28 -8.69 -4.34
C LEU A 380 -15.63 -8.60 -2.96
N ILE A 381 -15.72 -9.67 -2.19
CA ILE A 381 -15.06 -9.80 -0.89
C ILE A 381 -14.19 -11.04 -0.85
N TYR A 382 -13.13 -10.96 -0.05
CA TYR A 382 -12.18 -12.03 0.18
C TYR A 382 -12.33 -12.57 1.61
N ASP A 383 -12.87 -13.77 1.75
CA ASP A 383 -12.91 -14.45 3.03
C ASP A 383 -11.52 -15.00 3.31
N ASN A 384 -10.81 -14.35 4.22
CA ASN A 384 -9.56 -14.88 4.71
C ASN A 384 -9.89 -16.06 5.62
N VAL A 385 -9.74 -17.29 5.12
CA VAL A 385 -9.87 -18.52 5.91
C VAL A 385 -8.66 -18.61 6.85
N TYR A 386 -8.56 -17.70 7.80
CA TYR A 386 -7.97 -18.06 9.08
C TYR A 386 -9.11 -18.65 9.90
N ASP A 387 -9.37 -19.94 9.66
CA ASP A 387 -9.98 -20.78 10.68
C ASP A 387 -9.15 -20.60 11.95
N VAL A 388 -9.66 -19.81 12.88
CA VAL A 388 -9.21 -19.82 14.26
C VAL A 388 -9.79 -21.08 14.91
N ASN A 389 -9.49 -22.23 14.33
CA ASN A 389 -9.63 -23.54 14.95
C ASN A 389 -8.23 -24.01 15.28
N THR A 390 -7.67 -23.45 16.33
CA THR A 390 -6.65 -24.14 17.12
C THR A 390 -7.22 -24.23 18.53
N GLU A 391 -7.71 -25.43 18.84
CA GLU A 391 -7.99 -25.92 20.19
C GLU A 391 -6.83 -25.66 21.17
#